data_AF-A0AAW7YS03-F1
#
_entry.id   AF-A0AAW7YS03-F1
#
_cell.length_a   1.000
_cell.length_b   1.000
_cell.length_c   1.000
_cell.angle_alpha   90.00
_cell.angle_beta   90.00
_cell.angle_gamma   90.00
#
_symmetry.space_group_name_H-M   'P 1'
#
loop_
_entity.id
_entity.type
_entity.pdbx_description
1 polymer ?
#
loop_
_entity_poly.entity_id
_entity_poly.type
_entity_poly.pdbx_seq_one_letter_code
_entity_poly.pdbx_strand_id
1 'polypeptide(L)'
;MFVGDKETLKDFILNYHNNVDDDYKYVSVNDFFTLNDDVEEYSYQTINADEHIFMNDLDILVDRIADFREYNIFMLLCNGRTFNDIAQILEITQSRVQQLFDGLLNKVIENKE
;
A
#
# COMPACT_ATOMS: atom_id res chain seq x y z
N MET A 1 1.83 13.01 7.87
CA MET A 1 3.21 12.85 8.39
C MET A 1 3.25 11.69 9.39
N PHE A 2 4.02 10.64 9.09
CA PHE A 2 4.10 9.41 9.89
C PHE A 2 4.76 9.66 11.26
N VAL A 3 4.12 9.21 12.34
CA VAL A 3 4.63 9.38 13.73
C VAL A 3 5.08 8.04 14.35
N GLY A 4 5.06 6.93 13.59
CA GLY A 4 5.43 5.59 14.08
C GLY A 4 6.93 5.27 13.98
N ASP A 5 7.29 4.11 14.54
CA ASP A 5 8.63 3.52 14.40
C ASP A 5 8.76 2.68 13.12
N LYS A 6 9.97 2.20 12.84
CA LYS A 6 10.29 1.42 11.65
C LYS A 6 9.46 0.13 11.52
N GLU A 7 9.22 -0.56 12.64
CA GLU A 7 8.46 -1.82 12.62
C GLU A 7 6.99 -1.56 12.35
N THR A 8 6.43 -0.49 12.94
CA THR A 8 5.05 -0.05 12.65
C THR A 8 4.87 0.28 11.16
N LEU A 9 5.85 0.96 10.55
CA LEU A 9 5.82 1.27 9.11
C LEU A 9 5.89 -0.01 8.26
N LYS A 10 6.78 -0.92 8.65
CA LYS A 10 6.96 -2.21 7.98
C LYS A 10 5.68 -3.03 8.00
N ASP A 11 5.07 -3.16 9.18
CA ASP A 11 3.81 -3.89 9.36
C ASP A 11 2.68 -3.24 8.56
N PHE A 12 2.60 -1.91 8.54
CA PHE A 12 1.64 -1.20 7.70
C PHE A 12 1.79 -1.56 6.22
N ILE A 13 3.00 -1.44 5.66
CA ILE A 13 3.27 -1.72 4.24
C ILE A 13 2.92 -3.16 3.87
N LEU A 14 3.32 -4.12 4.71
CA LEU A 14 3.08 -5.54 4.44
C LEU A 14 1.60 -5.92 4.50
N ASN A 15 0.79 -5.17 5.25
CA ASN A 15 -0.64 -5.45 5.43
C ASN A 15 -1.56 -4.49 4.68
N TYR A 16 -1.02 -3.49 3.95
CA TYR A 16 -1.83 -2.47 3.29
C TYR A 16 -2.86 -3.03 2.31
N HIS A 17 -2.54 -4.13 1.61
CA HIS A 17 -3.47 -4.83 0.72
C HIS A 17 -4.76 -5.29 1.40
N ASN A 18 -4.79 -5.46 2.73
CA ASN A 18 -6.01 -5.81 3.46
C ASN A 18 -6.96 -4.62 3.63
N ASN A 19 -6.48 -3.40 3.43
CA ASN A 19 -7.27 -2.18 3.54
C ASN A 19 -7.92 -1.78 2.21
N VAL A 20 -7.52 -2.44 1.12
CA VAL A 20 -8.11 -2.25 -0.21
C VAL A 20 -9.25 -3.23 -0.36
N ASP A 21 -10.48 -2.74 -0.25
CA ASP A 21 -11.68 -3.52 -0.57
C ASP A 21 -11.89 -3.51 -2.09
N ASP A 22 -11.42 -4.57 -2.75
CA ASP A 22 -11.56 -4.75 -4.21
C ASP A 22 -12.98 -5.25 -4.61
N ASP A 23 -13.93 -5.39 -3.67
CA ASP A 23 -15.35 -5.69 -3.97
C ASP A 23 -16.04 -4.46 -4.59
N TYR A 24 -15.56 -4.05 -5.77
CA TYR A 24 -16.33 -3.23 -6.69
C TYR A 24 -17.57 -4.02 -7.11
N LYS A 25 -18.66 -3.84 -6.38
CA LYS A 25 -19.98 -4.30 -6.80
C LYS A 25 -20.23 -3.70 -8.19
N TYR A 26 -20.36 -4.56 -9.20
CA TYR A 26 -20.70 -4.14 -10.55
C TYR A 26 -22.06 -3.42 -10.51
N VAL A 27 -22.04 -2.10 -10.68
CA VAL A 27 -23.25 -1.30 -10.86
C VAL A 27 -23.46 -1.14 -12.35
N SER A 28 -24.60 -1.61 -12.86
CA SER A 28 -24.92 -1.42 -14.27
C SER A 28 -25.15 0.07 -14.57
N VAL A 29 -24.87 0.51 -15.79
CA VAL A 29 -25.09 1.92 -16.21
C VAL A 29 -26.55 2.35 -16.00
N ASN A 30 -27.50 1.42 -16.10
CA ASN A 30 -28.91 1.69 -15.87
C ASN A 30 -29.23 1.90 -14.39
N ASP A 31 -28.50 1.21 -13.49
CA ASP A 31 -28.69 1.28 -12.04
C ASP A 31 -27.95 2.47 -11.40
N PHE A 32 -26.97 3.05 -12.10
CA PHE A 32 -26.14 4.17 -11.61
C PHE A 32 -26.94 5.46 -11.35
N PHE A 33 -27.96 5.72 -12.16
CA PHE A 33 -28.83 6.90 -12.05
C PHE A 33 -30.14 6.62 -11.31
N THR A 34 -30.32 5.40 -10.80
CA THR A 34 -31.53 5.05 -10.07
C THR A 34 -31.35 5.39 -8.59
N LEU A 35 -32.19 6.27 -8.07
CA LEU A 35 -32.33 6.50 -6.64
C LEU A 35 -33.07 5.29 -6.05
N ASN A 36 -32.34 4.27 -5.60
CA ASN A 36 -32.89 3.21 -4.76
C ASN A 36 -32.79 3.66 -3.30
N ASP A 37 -33.92 3.65 -2.57
CA ASP A 37 -33.94 3.92 -1.13
C ASP A 37 -33.25 2.79 -0.30
N ASP A 38 -32.93 1.66 -0.94
CA ASP A 38 -32.28 0.48 -0.36
C ASP A 38 -30.77 0.38 -0.69
N VAL A 39 -30.11 1.49 -1.09
CA VAL A 39 -28.65 1.47 -1.25
C VAL A 39 -28.03 1.45 0.15
N GLU A 40 -27.34 0.35 0.50
CA GLU A 40 -26.48 0.29 1.68
C GLU A 40 -25.64 1.55 1.72
N GLU A 41 -25.85 2.37 2.75
CA GLU A 41 -25.10 3.60 2.96
C GLU A 41 -23.61 3.23 2.93
N TYR A 42 -22.89 3.70 1.90
CA TYR A 42 -21.44 3.50 1.77
C TYR A 42 -20.80 4.17 2.99
N SER A 43 -20.58 3.38 4.04
CA SER A 43 -20.06 3.89 5.29
C SER A 43 -18.61 4.32 5.08
N TYR A 44 -18.29 5.56 5.43
CA TYR A 44 -16.90 6.05 5.47
C TYR A 44 -15.99 5.19 6.39
N GLN A 45 -16.56 4.32 7.22
CA GLN A 45 -15.84 3.39 8.09
C GLN A 45 -15.37 2.13 7.35
N THR A 46 -15.96 1.78 6.20
CA THR A 46 -15.57 0.56 5.45
C THR A 46 -14.49 0.82 4.40
N ILE A 47 -14.11 2.09 4.17
CA ILE A 47 -13.18 2.48 3.11
C ILE A 47 -11.75 2.73 3.60
N ASN A 48 -11.43 2.53 4.90
CA ASN A 48 -10.08 2.74 5.47
C ASN A 48 -9.43 4.08 5.03
N ALA A 49 -10.20 5.17 5.12
CA ALA A 49 -9.83 6.46 4.53
C ALA A 49 -8.51 7.01 5.09
N ASP A 50 -8.27 6.84 6.40
CA ASP A 50 -7.05 7.29 7.06
C ASP A 50 -5.82 6.51 6.57
N GLU A 51 -5.97 5.19 6.39
CA GLU A 51 -4.92 4.33 5.83
C GLU A 51 -4.58 4.71 4.38
N HIS A 52 -5.58 5.05 3.56
CA HIS A 52 -5.35 5.51 2.19
C HIS A 52 -4.70 6.89 2.12
N ILE A 53 -5.11 7.84 2.98
CA ILE A 53 -4.44 9.14 3.09
C ILE A 53 -2.98 8.93 3.47
N PHE A 54 -2.72 8.09 4.46
CA PHE A 54 -1.37 7.80 4.90
C PHE A 54 -0.54 7.12 3.79
N MET A 55 -1.12 6.16 3.07
CA MET A 55 -0.44 5.50 1.96
C MET A 55 -0.10 6.47 0.83
N ASN A 56 -0.97 7.42 0.50
CA ASN A 56 -0.69 8.43 -0.52
C ASN A 56 0.50 9.31 -0.13
N ASP A 57 0.54 9.79 1.12
CA ASP A 57 1.68 10.54 1.65
C ASP A 57 2.97 9.71 1.59
N LEU A 58 2.88 8.42 1.94
CA LEU A 58 4.00 7.50 1.93
C LEU A 58 4.51 7.23 0.51
N ASP A 59 3.64 7.02 -0.46
CA ASP A 59 3.99 6.79 -1.86
C ASP A 59 4.72 8.01 -2.45
N ILE A 60 4.23 9.22 -2.20
CA ILE A 60 4.90 10.48 -2.61
C ILE A 60 6.30 10.59 -2.03
N LEU A 61 6.48 10.21 -0.76
CA LEU A 61 7.79 10.21 -0.12
C LEU A 61 8.70 9.14 -0.72
N VAL A 62 8.20 7.92 -0.89
CA VAL A 62 8.95 6.78 -1.44
C VAL A 62 9.37 7.05 -2.89
N ASP A 63 8.49 7.58 -3.74
CA ASP A 63 8.81 7.98 -5.13
C ASP A 63 9.97 8.99 -5.19
N ARG A 64 10.06 9.89 -4.21
CA ARG A 64 11.13 10.89 -4.14
C ARG A 64 12.48 10.32 -3.72
N ILE A 65 12.51 9.37 -2.79
CA ILE A 65 13.75 8.92 -2.11
C ILE A 65 14.25 7.54 -2.56
N ALA A 66 13.37 6.72 -3.14
CA ALA A 66 13.68 5.37 -3.57
C ALA A 66 14.35 5.38 -4.94
N ASP A 67 15.25 4.43 -5.17
CA ASP A 67 15.60 4.08 -6.54
C ASP A 67 14.48 3.24 -7.19
N PHE A 68 14.56 3.06 -8.51
CA PHE A 68 13.56 2.31 -9.27
C PHE A 68 13.32 0.91 -8.70
N ARG A 69 14.37 0.21 -8.23
CA ARG A 69 14.24 -1.15 -7.72
C ARG A 69 13.58 -1.17 -6.34
N GLU A 70 13.97 -0.26 -5.46
CA GLU A 70 13.35 -0.07 -4.14
C GLU A 70 11.86 0.28 -4.26
N TYR A 71 11.51 1.19 -5.18
CA TYR A 71 10.12 1.57 -5.46
C TYR A 71 9.28 0.36 -5.92
N ASN A 72 9.80 -0.44 -6.85
CA ASN A 72 9.10 -1.64 -7.32
C ASN A 72 8.90 -2.68 -6.20
N ILE A 73 9.90 -2.89 -5.34
CA ILE A 73 9.77 -3.79 -4.18
C ILE A 73 8.68 -3.28 -3.25
N PHE A 74 8.68 -1.98 -2.92
CA PHE A 74 7.65 -1.35 -2.10
C PHE A 74 6.24 -1.58 -2.66
N MET A 75 6.02 -1.26 -3.94
CA MET A 75 4.72 -1.43 -4.59
C MET A 75 4.25 -2.89 -4.57
N LEU A 76 5.13 -3.85 -4.86
CA LEU A 76 4.77 -5.26 -4.84
C LEU A 76 4.38 -5.73 -3.43
N LEU A 77 5.06 -5.25 -2.38
CA LEU A 77 4.72 -5.55 -0.98
C LEU A 77 3.37 -4.95 -0.58
N CYS A 78 3.11 -3.68 -0.96
CA CYS A 78 1.81 -3.03 -0.73
C CYS A 78 0.64 -3.78 -1.40
N ASN A 79 0.90 -4.46 -2.52
CA ASN A 79 -0.06 -5.32 -3.21
C ASN A 79 -0.10 -6.77 -2.67
N GLY A 80 0.50 -7.03 -1.49
CA GLY A 80 0.43 -8.32 -0.81
C GLY A 80 1.35 -9.41 -1.35
N ARG A 81 2.33 -9.09 -2.20
CA ARG A 81 3.30 -10.10 -2.68
C ARG A 81 4.31 -10.44 -1.60
N THR A 82 4.69 -11.72 -1.54
CA THR A 82 5.68 -12.15 -0.55
C THR A 82 7.11 -11.80 -1.01
N PHE A 83 8.05 -11.70 -0.07
CA PHE A 83 9.48 -11.49 -0.40
C PHE A 83 10.02 -12.57 -1.35
N ASN A 84 9.53 -13.81 -1.26
CA ASN A 84 9.96 -14.89 -2.14
C ASN A 84 9.41 -14.71 -3.57
N ASP A 85 8.15 -14.28 -3.72
CA ASP A 85 7.57 -14.01 -5.04
C ASP A 85 8.31 -12.86 -5.72
N ILE A 86 8.61 -11.79 -4.98
CA ILE A 86 9.37 -10.65 -5.46
C ILE A 86 10.79 -11.06 -5.86
N ALA A 87 11.43 -11.92 -5.07
CA ALA A 87 12.75 -12.46 -5.37
C ALA A 87 12.77 -13.22 -6.71
N GLN A 88 11.73 -14.00 -6.99
CA GLN A 88 11.56 -14.69 -8.27
C GLN A 88 11.32 -13.71 -9.42
N ILE A 89 10.45 -12.70 -9.25
CA ILE A 89 10.15 -11.68 -10.26
C ILE A 89 11.41 -10.89 -10.65
N LEU A 90 12.23 -10.54 -9.66
CA LEU A 90 13.43 -9.71 -9.85
C LEU A 90 14.71 -10.51 -10.10
N GLU A 91 14.63 -11.85 -10.13
CA GLU A 91 15.76 -12.76 -10.29
C GLU A 91 16.90 -12.50 -9.28
N ILE A 92 16.54 -12.22 -8.02
CA ILE A 92 17.49 -12.01 -6.90
C ILE A 92 17.13 -12.91 -5.72
N THR A 93 17.96 -12.94 -4.68
CA THR A 93 17.67 -13.74 -3.49
C THR A 93 16.63 -13.05 -2.61
N GLN A 94 15.81 -13.82 -1.89
CA GLN A 94 14.87 -13.30 -0.88
C GLN A 94 15.57 -12.40 0.14
N SER A 95 16.76 -12.80 0.62
CA SER A 95 17.55 -11.99 1.55
C SER A 95 17.95 -10.64 0.95
N ARG A 96 18.19 -10.58 -0.37
CA ARG A 96 18.49 -9.31 -1.04
C ARG A 96 17.26 -8.41 -1.12
N VAL A 97 16.07 -8.95 -1.38
CA VAL A 97 14.81 -8.20 -1.33
C VAL A 97 14.61 -7.60 0.06
N GLN A 98 14.79 -8.40 1.12
CA GLN A 98 14.66 -7.94 2.51
C GLN A 98 15.65 -6.82 2.83
N GLN A 99 16.92 -6.95 2.43
CA GLN A 99 17.93 -5.89 2.64
C GLN A 99 17.56 -4.59 1.93
N LEU A 100 17.07 -4.66 0.69
CA LEU A 100 16.65 -3.48 -0.06
C LEU A 100 15.44 -2.81 0.60
N PHE A 101 14.47 -3.61 1.05
CA PHE A 101 13.31 -3.09 1.74
C PHE A 101 13.66 -2.48 3.10
N ASP A 102 14.49 -3.15 3.92
CA ASP A 102 14.95 -2.61 5.20
C ASP A 102 15.77 -1.33 5.02
N GLY A 103 16.51 -1.20 3.91
CA GLY A 103 17.21 0.01 3.51
C GLY A 103 16.26 1.15 3.13
N LEU A 104 15.22 0.86 2.34
CA LEU A 104 14.18 1.83 2.01
C LEU A 104 13.47 2.34 3.28
N LEU A 105 13.12 1.44 4.20
CA LEU A 105 12.50 1.81 5.48
C LEU A 105 13.39 2.79 6.27
N ASN A 106 14.72 2.58 6.29
CA ASN A 106 15.63 3.52 6.93
C ASN A 106 15.58 4.91 6.26
N LYS A 107 15.59 4.96 4.92
CA LYS A 107 15.47 6.23 4.17
C LYS A 107 14.17 6.96 4.51
N VAL A 108 13.05 6.25 4.58
CA VAL A 108 11.75 6.84 4.96
C VAL A 108 11.81 7.44 6.36
N ILE A 109 12.39 6.72 7.33
CA ILE A 109 12.53 7.22 8.71
C ILE A 109 13.46 8.44 8.81
N GLU A 110 14.51 8.50 7.99
CA GLU A 110 15.46 9.62 7.92
C GLU A 110 14.88 10.85 7.21
N ASN A 111 13.94 10.67 6.28
CA ASN A 111 13.37 11.73 5.44
C ASN A 111 11.90 12.04 5.81
N LYS A 112 11.47 11.70 7.02
CA LYS A 112 10.10 11.92 7.48
C LYS A 112 9.77 13.37 7.83
N GLU A 113 10.76 14.28 7.81
CA GLU A 113 10.66 15.72 8.13
C GLU A 113 10.09 16.58 7.00
#